data_AF-A0AAU0QAS4-F1
#
_entry.id   AF-A0AAU0QAS4-F1
#
_cell.length_a   1.000
_cell.length_b   1.000
_cell.length_c   1.000
_cell.angle_alpha   90.00
_cell.angle_beta   90.00
_cell.angle_gamma   90.00
#
_symmetry.space_group_name_H-M   'P 1'
#
loop_
_entity.id
_entity.type
_entity.pdbx_description
1 polymer ?
#
loop_
_entity_poly.entity_id
_entity_poly.type
_entity_poly.pdbx_seq_one_letter_code
_entity_poly.pdbx_strand_id
1 'polypeptide(L)'
;MSGGSSRRYPPELRERVVRMVAEIRGQHDSEWAAISEVARLLGVGCAETVRKWVRQAQVDAGARPGTTTEESAELKRLRRDNAELRRANAILKTASGFLRGRARPASTLITRFIADHQGHREGPDGLRWGVESICTQLTELGVPIAPSTYYDHINREPSRRELRDGELKEHISRVHAANYGVYGARKVWLTLNREGIEVARCTVERLMTKLGLSGTTRGKARRTTIADPATARPADLVQRRFGPPAPNRLWVADLTYVSTWAGFAYVAFVTDAYARRILGWRVASTMATSMVLDAIEQAIWTRQQEGVLDLKDVIHHTDRGSQYTSIRFSERLAEAGIQPSVGAVGSSYDNALAETINGLYKTELIKPGKPWRSIEDVELATARWVDWFNHRRLYQYCGDVPPVELEAAYYAQRQRPAAG
;
A
#
# COMPACT_ATOMS: atom_id res chain seq x y z
N MET A 1 39.18 -36.54 21.66
CA MET A 1 40.06 -36.90 20.52
C MET A 1 41.20 -35.90 20.49
N SER A 2 42.38 -36.30 20.97
CA SER A 2 43.56 -35.45 21.12
C SER A 2 44.04 -34.96 19.76
N GLY A 3 43.97 -33.65 19.53
CA GLY A 3 44.54 -33.01 18.34
C GLY A 3 46.06 -33.14 18.35
N GLY A 4 46.60 -34.00 17.49
CA GLY A 4 48.03 -34.12 17.28
C GLY A 4 48.58 -32.80 16.73
N SER A 5 49.23 -32.02 17.59
CA SER A 5 50.08 -30.91 17.20
C SER A 5 51.10 -31.41 16.18
N SER A 6 50.99 -30.96 14.92
CA SER A 6 52.04 -31.23 13.94
C SER A 6 53.28 -30.45 14.39
N ARG A 7 54.30 -31.18 14.89
CA ARG A 7 55.60 -30.60 15.26
C ARG A 7 56.19 -29.93 14.01
N ARG A 8 56.05 -28.61 13.92
CA ARG A 8 56.60 -27.82 12.81
C ARG A 8 58.09 -27.63 13.09
N TYR A 9 58.92 -28.46 12.47
CA TYR A 9 60.38 -28.35 12.59
C TYR A 9 60.87 -26.98 12.08
N PRO A 10 61.73 -26.27 12.84
CA PRO A 10 62.33 -25.00 12.43
C PRO A 10 63.09 -25.12 11.10
N PRO A 11 63.13 -24.06 10.27
CA PRO A 11 63.85 -24.07 8.99
C PRO A 11 65.34 -24.38 9.16
N GLU A 12 65.98 -23.80 10.18
CA GLU A 12 67.39 -24.02 10.54
C GLU A 12 67.72 -25.50 10.80
N LEU A 13 66.80 -26.22 11.45
CA LEU A 13 66.95 -27.65 11.72
C LEU A 13 66.88 -28.46 10.40
N ARG A 14 66.02 -28.07 9.46
CA ARG A 14 65.89 -28.75 8.17
C ARG A 14 67.13 -28.56 7.31
N GLU A 15 67.66 -27.35 7.26
CA GLU A 15 68.91 -27.03 6.55
C GLU A 15 70.09 -27.82 7.12
N ARG A 16 70.20 -27.87 8.46
CA ARG A 16 71.23 -28.65 9.15
C ARG A 16 71.13 -30.14 8.85
N VAL A 17 69.91 -30.70 8.86
CA VAL A 17 69.64 -32.11 8.53
C VAL A 17 70.05 -32.43 7.09
N VAL A 18 69.67 -31.60 6.11
CA VAL A 18 70.00 -31.81 4.69
C VAL A 18 71.51 -31.76 4.47
N ARG A 19 72.20 -30.78 5.08
CA ARG A 19 73.67 -30.65 5.00
C ARG A 19 74.37 -31.87 5.59
N MET A 20 73.96 -32.31 6.78
CA MET A 20 74.56 -33.46 7.47
C MET A 20 74.38 -34.76 6.67
N VAL A 21 73.22 -34.98 6.05
CA VAL A 21 73.00 -36.14 5.16
C VAL A 21 73.93 -36.07 3.94
N ALA A 22 74.12 -34.90 3.34
CA ALA A 22 75.01 -34.74 2.19
C ALA A 22 76.48 -35.03 2.56
N GLU A 23 76.94 -34.61 3.74
CA GLU A 23 78.30 -34.82 4.25
C GLU A 23 78.60 -36.30 4.54
N ILE A 24 77.69 -37.01 5.21
CA ILE A 24 77.93 -38.41 5.60
C ILE A 24 77.54 -39.42 4.52
N ARG A 25 76.88 -38.99 3.42
CA ARG A 25 76.39 -39.87 2.36
C ARG A 25 77.46 -40.81 1.80
N GLY A 26 78.69 -40.33 1.63
CA GLY A 26 79.81 -41.13 1.09
C GLY A 26 80.42 -42.14 2.07
N GLN A 27 80.01 -42.09 3.35
CA GLN A 27 80.52 -42.95 4.43
C GLN A 27 79.55 -44.11 4.75
N HIS A 28 78.45 -44.24 4.01
CA HIS A 28 77.42 -45.26 4.22
C HIS A 28 77.10 -46.00 2.92
N ASP A 29 76.72 -47.28 3.04
CA ASP A 29 76.41 -48.16 1.92
C ASP A 29 75.18 -47.72 1.09
N SER A 30 74.32 -46.87 1.66
CA SER A 30 73.17 -46.31 0.94
C SER A 30 72.75 -44.92 1.46
N GLU A 31 72.11 -44.13 0.58
CA GLU A 31 71.52 -42.84 0.94
C GLU A 31 70.45 -42.99 2.05
N TRP A 32 69.75 -44.12 2.10
CA TRP A 32 68.77 -44.41 3.16
C TRP A 32 69.42 -44.69 4.52
N ALA A 33 70.59 -45.34 4.55
CA ALA A 33 71.36 -45.55 5.78
C ALA A 33 71.85 -44.21 6.36
N ALA A 34 72.38 -43.32 5.51
CA ALA A 34 72.75 -41.96 5.90
C ALA A 34 71.55 -41.15 6.42
N ILE A 35 70.40 -41.21 5.73
CA ILE A 35 69.16 -40.54 6.15
C ILE A 35 68.65 -41.07 7.50
N SER A 36 68.70 -42.39 7.72
CA SER A 36 68.21 -43.02 8.94
C SER A 36 69.08 -42.66 10.15
N GLU A 37 70.39 -42.58 9.95
CA GLU A 37 71.33 -42.19 10.99
C GLU A 37 71.19 -40.70 11.35
N VAL A 38 71.06 -39.80 10.37
CA VAL A 38 70.81 -38.36 10.66
C VAL A 38 69.46 -38.15 11.35
N ALA A 39 68.41 -38.89 10.97
CA ALA A 39 67.11 -38.82 11.63
C ALA A 39 67.21 -39.21 13.12
N ARG A 40 67.99 -40.26 13.44
CA ARG A 40 68.28 -40.70 14.81
C ARG A 40 69.10 -39.68 15.60
N LEU A 41 70.17 -39.15 15.00
CA LEU A 41 71.10 -38.20 15.65
C LEU A 41 70.46 -36.84 15.95
N LEU A 42 69.62 -36.32 15.06
CA LEU A 42 68.98 -35.01 15.20
C LEU A 42 67.55 -35.09 15.76
N GLY A 43 67.11 -36.27 16.21
CA GLY A 43 65.80 -36.46 16.86
C GLY A 43 64.59 -36.21 15.95
N VAL A 44 64.74 -36.36 14.64
CA VAL A 44 63.63 -36.24 13.69
C VAL A 44 62.83 -37.54 13.72
N GLY A 45 61.58 -37.48 14.19
CA GLY A 45 60.79 -38.67 14.53
C GLY A 45 60.47 -39.66 13.40
N CYS A 46 60.89 -39.38 12.15
CA CYS A 46 60.74 -40.31 11.03
C CYS A 46 61.80 -40.06 9.95
N ALA A 47 62.55 -41.10 9.57
CA ALA A 47 63.54 -41.06 8.49
C ALA A 47 62.93 -40.63 7.14
N GLU A 48 61.66 -40.94 6.90
CA GLU A 48 60.93 -40.51 5.70
C GLU A 48 60.73 -38.97 5.65
N THR A 49 60.68 -38.30 6.80
CA THR A 49 60.61 -36.83 6.86
C THR A 49 61.94 -36.20 6.42
N VAL A 50 63.05 -36.76 6.88
CA VAL A 50 64.40 -36.37 6.46
C VAL A 50 64.60 -36.63 4.97
N ARG A 51 64.16 -37.80 4.48
CA ARG A 51 64.18 -38.12 3.04
C ARG A 51 63.41 -37.08 2.22
N LYS A 52 62.20 -36.67 2.64
CA LYS A 52 61.43 -35.64 1.94
C LYS A 52 62.17 -34.30 1.87
N TRP A 53 62.86 -33.89 2.94
CA TRP A 53 63.66 -32.66 2.92
C TRP A 53 64.89 -32.76 2.02
N VAL A 54 65.62 -33.88 2.07
CA VAL A 54 66.78 -34.13 1.20
C VAL A 54 66.34 -34.16 -0.27
N ARG A 55 65.22 -34.83 -0.58
CA ARG A 55 64.65 -34.84 -1.93
C ARG A 55 64.20 -33.46 -2.39
N GLN A 56 63.56 -32.67 -1.53
CA GLN A 56 63.16 -31.29 -1.87
C GLN A 56 64.39 -30.39 -2.08
N ALA A 57 65.43 -30.52 -1.26
CA ALA A 57 66.67 -29.76 -1.44
C ALA A 57 67.42 -30.18 -2.72
N GLN A 58 67.38 -31.46 -3.11
CA GLN A 58 67.89 -31.91 -4.40
C GLN A 58 67.10 -31.33 -5.59
N VAL A 59 65.79 -31.14 -5.44
CA VAL A 59 64.94 -30.47 -6.44
C VAL A 59 65.26 -28.97 -6.49
N ASP A 60 65.38 -28.31 -5.33
CA ASP A 60 65.72 -26.88 -5.22
C ASP A 60 67.13 -26.58 -5.79
N ALA A 61 68.06 -27.54 -5.70
CA ALA A 61 69.40 -27.46 -6.29
C ALA A 61 69.48 -27.91 -7.76
N GLY A 62 68.35 -28.28 -8.40
CA GLY A 62 68.30 -28.72 -9.80
C GLY A 62 68.86 -30.13 -10.08
N ALA A 63 69.26 -30.87 -9.03
CA ALA A 63 69.80 -32.23 -9.14
C ALA A 63 68.73 -33.31 -9.36
N ARG A 64 67.45 -32.94 -9.26
CA ARG A 64 66.30 -33.84 -9.44
C ARG A 64 65.12 -33.08 -10.06
N PRO A 65 64.35 -33.67 -11.00
CA PRO A 65 63.14 -33.04 -11.52
C PRO A 65 62.06 -32.94 -10.43
N GLY A 66 61.43 -31.78 -10.31
CA GLY A 66 60.35 -31.49 -9.36
C GLY A 66 60.07 -29.99 -9.28
N THR A 67 59.00 -29.60 -8.59
CA THR A 67 58.69 -28.18 -8.31
C THR A 67 59.55 -27.70 -7.13
N THR A 68 60.27 -26.60 -7.32
CA THR A 68 61.10 -26.04 -6.25
C THR A 68 60.24 -25.47 -5.12
N THR A 69 60.83 -25.30 -3.95
CA THR A 69 60.18 -24.67 -2.80
C THR A 69 59.73 -23.24 -3.13
N GLU A 70 60.53 -22.51 -3.93
CA GLU A 70 60.23 -21.17 -4.42
C GLU A 70 59.04 -21.20 -5.41
N GLU A 71 59.07 -22.07 -6.41
CA GLU A 71 57.97 -22.25 -7.37
C GLU A 71 56.67 -22.67 -6.67
N SER A 72 56.74 -23.52 -5.65
CA SER A 72 55.57 -23.92 -4.86
C SER A 72 55.00 -22.76 -4.05
N ALA A 73 55.86 -21.92 -3.47
CA ALA A 73 55.46 -20.73 -2.74
C ALA A 73 54.82 -19.69 -3.68
N GLU A 74 55.42 -19.48 -4.85
CA GLU A 74 54.89 -18.60 -5.88
C GLU A 74 53.56 -19.11 -6.43
N LEU A 75 53.44 -20.41 -6.73
CA LEU A 75 52.18 -21.00 -7.19
C LEU A 75 51.06 -20.84 -6.16
N LYS A 76 51.38 -20.92 -4.86
CA LYS A 76 50.40 -20.64 -3.78
C LYS A 76 50.00 -19.17 -3.74
N ARG A 77 50.96 -18.24 -3.88
CA ARG A 77 50.69 -16.80 -3.97
C ARG A 77 49.80 -16.49 -5.18
N LEU A 78 50.21 -16.92 -6.37
CA LEU A 78 49.47 -16.72 -7.62
C LEU A 78 48.06 -17.33 -7.56
N ARG A 79 47.89 -18.51 -6.96
CA ARG A 79 46.55 -19.10 -6.76
C ARG A 79 45.66 -18.25 -5.86
N ARG A 80 46.23 -17.68 -4.79
CA ARG A 80 45.52 -16.77 -3.89
C ARG A 80 45.11 -15.49 -4.62
N ASP A 81 46.06 -14.86 -5.31
CA ASP A 81 45.84 -13.62 -6.05
C ASP A 81 44.82 -13.84 -7.17
N ASN A 82 44.90 -14.96 -7.88
CA ASN A 82 43.92 -15.31 -8.93
C ASN A 82 42.52 -15.51 -8.35
N ALA A 83 42.39 -16.15 -7.18
CA ALA A 83 41.10 -16.31 -6.51
C ALA A 83 40.52 -14.95 -6.08
N GLU A 84 41.35 -14.04 -5.58
CA GLU A 84 40.93 -12.67 -5.22
C GLU A 84 40.53 -11.85 -6.45
N LEU A 85 41.31 -11.90 -7.52
CA LEU A 85 41.01 -11.23 -8.79
C LEU A 85 39.73 -11.78 -9.44
N ARG A 86 39.48 -13.09 -9.36
CA ARG A 86 38.21 -13.68 -9.81
C ARG A 86 37.03 -13.13 -9.02
N ARG A 87 37.12 -13.12 -7.68
CA ARG A 87 36.08 -12.53 -6.82
C ARG A 87 35.84 -11.05 -7.14
N ALA A 88 36.91 -10.26 -7.26
CA ALA A 88 36.86 -8.85 -7.60
C ALA A 88 36.12 -8.62 -8.94
N ASN A 89 36.56 -9.30 -10.00
CA ASN A 89 35.92 -9.24 -11.31
C ASN A 89 34.44 -9.64 -11.28
N ALA A 90 34.09 -10.67 -10.51
CA ALA A 90 32.70 -11.10 -10.37
C ALA A 90 31.83 -10.02 -9.71
N ILE A 91 32.31 -9.40 -8.63
CA ILE A 91 31.62 -8.27 -7.99
C ILE A 91 31.46 -7.11 -8.98
N LEU A 92 32.52 -6.74 -9.70
CA LEU A 92 32.50 -5.64 -10.67
C LEU A 92 31.50 -5.89 -11.80
N LYS A 93 31.47 -7.11 -12.36
CA LYS A 93 30.51 -7.49 -13.41
C LYS A 93 29.07 -7.40 -12.92
N THR A 94 28.79 -7.90 -11.72
CA THR A 94 27.43 -7.86 -11.15
C THR A 94 27.02 -6.44 -10.78
N ALA A 95 27.91 -5.67 -10.15
CA ALA A 95 27.66 -4.27 -9.79
C ALA A 95 27.45 -3.37 -11.02
N SER A 96 28.27 -3.53 -12.07
CA SER A 96 28.13 -2.79 -13.32
C SER A 96 26.87 -3.16 -14.12
N GLY A 97 26.25 -4.31 -13.86
CA GLY A 97 24.90 -4.65 -14.37
C GLY A 97 23.80 -3.98 -13.55
N PHE A 98 23.92 -3.99 -12.22
CA PHE A 98 22.90 -3.55 -11.28
C PHE A 98 22.82 -2.02 -11.11
N LEU A 99 23.96 -1.33 -11.15
CA LEU A 99 24.06 0.12 -10.86
C LEU A 99 24.13 0.99 -12.13
N ARG A 100 23.70 0.51 -13.29
CA ARG A 100 23.76 1.28 -14.55
C ARG A 100 22.88 2.55 -14.48
N GLY A 101 23.53 3.70 -14.38
CA GLY A 101 22.93 5.02 -14.52
C GLY A 101 24.01 6.09 -14.57
N ARG A 102 23.79 7.19 -15.32
CA ARG A 102 24.77 8.29 -15.47
C ARG A 102 24.98 9.14 -14.20
N ALA A 103 24.36 8.78 -13.08
CA ALA A 103 24.41 9.51 -11.81
C ALA A 103 24.74 8.56 -10.65
N ARG A 104 25.34 9.10 -9.58
CA ARG A 104 25.65 8.35 -8.35
C ARG A 104 24.37 7.67 -7.81
N PRO A 105 24.33 6.34 -7.66
CA PRO A 105 23.15 5.63 -7.16
C PRO A 105 22.73 6.10 -5.76
N ALA A 106 21.43 6.07 -5.47
CA ALA A 106 20.92 6.38 -4.13
C ALA A 106 21.52 5.43 -3.08
N SER A 107 21.84 5.94 -1.89
CA SER A 107 22.47 5.15 -0.81
C SER A 107 21.72 3.85 -0.48
N THR A 108 20.39 3.88 -0.56
CA THR A 108 19.52 2.70 -0.34
C THR A 108 19.70 1.60 -1.39
N LEU A 109 20.00 1.95 -2.65
CA LEU A 109 20.27 0.97 -3.70
C LEU A 109 21.65 0.32 -3.50
N ILE A 110 22.62 1.11 -3.04
CA ILE A 110 23.98 0.63 -2.74
C ILE A 110 23.95 -0.34 -1.56
N THR A 111 23.26 0.03 -0.47
CA THR A 111 23.12 -0.85 0.69
C THR A 111 22.32 -2.10 0.38
N ARG A 112 21.26 -2.02 -0.44
CA ARG A 112 20.52 -3.19 -0.93
C ARG A 112 21.43 -4.14 -1.73
N PHE A 113 22.22 -3.62 -2.66
CA PHE A 113 23.15 -4.45 -3.44
C PHE A 113 24.13 -5.22 -2.54
N ILE A 114 24.72 -4.55 -1.54
CA ILE A 114 25.63 -5.17 -0.58
C ILE A 114 24.90 -6.27 0.21
N ALA A 115 23.68 -5.99 0.70
CA ALA A 115 22.89 -6.96 1.44
C ALA A 115 22.53 -8.21 0.61
N ASP A 116 22.09 -8.01 -0.64
CA ASP A 116 21.66 -9.09 -1.54
C ASP A 116 22.81 -10.02 -1.95
N HIS A 117 24.04 -9.49 -1.99
CA HIS A 117 25.21 -10.22 -2.50
C HIS A 117 26.23 -10.60 -1.41
N GLN A 118 26.05 -10.11 -0.18
CA GLN A 118 26.89 -10.53 0.94
C GLN A 118 26.73 -12.04 1.14
N GLY A 119 27.85 -12.74 1.14
CA GLY A 119 27.89 -14.18 1.29
C GLY A 119 27.73 -14.99 0.02
N HIS A 120 27.54 -14.34 -1.12
CA HIS A 120 27.60 -14.98 -2.44
C HIS A 120 28.97 -15.66 -2.66
N ARG A 121 28.97 -16.75 -3.44
CA ARG A 121 30.16 -17.47 -3.89
C ARG A 121 30.00 -17.78 -5.37
N GLU A 122 31.03 -17.50 -6.15
CA GLU A 122 31.06 -17.85 -7.56
C GLU A 122 31.66 -19.25 -7.74
N GLY A 123 30.80 -20.26 -7.92
CA GLY A 123 31.20 -21.66 -8.03
C GLY A 123 31.57 -22.34 -6.69
N PRO A 124 31.87 -23.65 -6.72
CA PRO A 124 32.11 -24.46 -5.51
C PRO A 124 33.37 -24.04 -4.73
N ASP A 125 34.41 -23.59 -5.45
CA ASP A 125 35.71 -23.19 -4.87
C ASP A 125 35.88 -21.66 -4.79
N GLY A 126 34.83 -20.88 -5.07
CA GLY A 126 34.88 -19.42 -5.08
C GLY A 126 35.00 -18.81 -3.69
N LEU A 127 35.74 -17.71 -3.59
CA LEU A 127 35.80 -16.92 -2.37
C LEU A 127 34.44 -16.30 -2.06
N ARG A 128 34.04 -16.36 -0.79
CA ARG A 128 32.84 -15.69 -0.29
C ARG A 128 32.98 -14.17 -0.42
N TRP A 129 31.93 -13.52 -0.88
CA TRP A 129 31.85 -12.07 -0.93
C TRP A 129 31.58 -11.53 0.47
N GLY A 130 32.55 -10.80 1.03
CA GLY A 130 32.40 -10.04 2.27
C GLY A 130 31.97 -8.61 1.99
N VAL A 131 31.38 -7.94 2.98
CA VAL A 131 30.97 -6.52 2.88
C VAL A 131 32.15 -5.65 2.48
N GLU A 132 33.31 -5.85 3.09
CA GLU A 132 34.55 -5.11 2.75
C GLU A 132 34.94 -5.31 1.30
N SER A 133 34.99 -6.57 0.82
CA SER A 133 35.33 -6.84 -0.58
C SER A 133 34.34 -6.22 -1.56
N ILE A 134 33.04 -6.19 -1.22
CA ILE A 134 32.04 -5.53 -2.08
C ILE A 134 32.24 -4.01 -2.05
N CYS A 135 32.44 -3.40 -0.88
CA CYS A 135 32.65 -1.96 -0.75
C CYS A 135 33.91 -1.48 -1.49
N THR A 136 35.02 -2.23 -1.42
CA THR A 136 36.25 -1.94 -2.17
C THR A 136 35.97 -1.89 -3.66
N GLN A 137 35.32 -2.92 -4.20
CA GLN A 137 35.04 -3.02 -5.63
C GLN A 137 34.00 -1.99 -6.11
N LEU A 138 33.01 -1.65 -5.28
CA LEU A 138 32.09 -0.53 -5.58
C LEU A 138 32.82 0.82 -5.62
N THR A 139 33.80 1.02 -4.74
CA THR A 139 34.62 2.22 -4.71
C THR A 139 35.47 2.33 -5.98
N GLU A 140 36.04 1.21 -6.46
CA GLU A 140 36.75 1.14 -7.75
C GLU A 140 35.85 1.50 -8.95
N LEU A 141 34.55 1.19 -8.88
CA LEU A 141 33.55 1.59 -9.89
C LEU A 141 33.07 3.06 -9.78
N GLY A 142 33.68 3.85 -8.89
CA GLY A 142 33.30 5.26 -8.68
C GLY A 142 32.08 5.44 -7.77
N VAL A 143 31.68 4.40 -7.02
CA VAL A 143 30.60 4.46 -6.02
C VAL A 143 31.19 4.26 -4.62
N PRO A 144 31.78 5.31 -4.02
CA PRO A 144 32.45 5.18 -2.73
C PRO A 144 31.43 4.94 -1.60
N ILE A 145 31.63 3.84 -0.87
CA ILE A 145 30.89 3.48 0.34
C ILE A 145 31.83 2.76 1.32
N ALA A 146 31.80 3.13 2.60
CA ALA A 146 32.55 2.45 3.64
C ALA A 146 31.71 1.31 4.27
N PRO A 147 32.34 0.21 4.71
CA PRO A 147 31.65 -0.85 5.46
C PRO A 147 30.91 -0.33 6.69
N SER A 148 31.49 0.63 7.42
CA SER A 148 30.83 1.30 8.56
C SER A 148 29.54 1.98 8.13
N THR A 149 29.55 2.73 7.02
CA THR A 149 28.33 3.37 6.47
C THR A 149 27.25 2.36 6.10
N TYR A 150 27.63 1.19 5.59
CA TYR A 150 26.67 0.10 5.34
C TYR A 150 26.06 -0.40 6.65
N TYR A 151 26.89 -0.72 7.66
CA TYR A 151 26.42 -1.20 8.96
C TYR A 151 25.58 -0.17 9.70
N ASP A 152 25.99 1.10 9.68
CA ASP A 152 25.23 2.22 10.26
C ASP A 152 23.87 2.36 9.59
N HIS A 153 23.78 2.15 8.27
CA HIS A 153 22.54 2.23 7.52
C HIS A 153 21.59 1.07 7.82
N ILE A 154 22.08 -0.17 7.87
CA ILE A 154 21.21 -1.34 8.14
C ILE A 154 20.79 -1.43 9.62
N ASN A 155 21.60 -0.90 10.53
CA ASN A 155 21.30 -0.86 11.96
C ASN A 155 20.57 0.44 12.37
N ARG A 156 20.26 1.31 11.40
CA ARG A 156 19.62 2.59 11.68
C ARG A 156 18.19 2.37 12.16
N GLU A 157 17.91 2.82 13.38
CA GLU A 157 16.54 2.86 13.87
C GLU A 157 15.68 3.81 13.04
N PRO A 158 14.36 3.54 12.90
CA PRO A 158 13.45 4.44 12.20
C PRO A 158 13.53 5.84 12.78
N SER A 159 13.63 6.85 11.90
CA SER A 159 13.57 8.24 12.32
C SER A 159 12.23 8.56 12.98
N ARG A 160 12.17 9.59 13.83
CA ARG A 160 10.91 10.10 14.40
C ARG A 160 9.83 10.32 13.34
N ARG A 161 10.23 10.76 12.14
CA ARG A 161 9.33 10.95 11.00
C ARG A 161 8.78 9.63 10.47
N GLU A 162 9.59 8.58 10.38
CA GLU A 162 9.16 7.26 9.92
C GLU A 162 8.23 6.58 10.92
N LEU A 163 8.50 6.73 12.22
CA LEU A 163 7.59 6.28 13.29
C LEU A 163 6.24 7.00 13.18
N ARG A 164 6.26 8.34 13.11
CA ARG A 164 5.03 9.14 12.96
C ARG A 164 4.28 8.84 11.67
N ASP A 165 4.98 8.65 10.55
CA ASP A 165 4.38 8.22 9.29
C ASP A 165 3.74 6.83 9.42
N GLY A 166 4.33 5.92 10.21
CA GLY A 166 3.77 4.62 10.56
C GLY A 166 2.42 4.75 11.28
N GLU A 167 2.38 5.48 12.39
CA GLU A 167 1.16 5.78 13.15
C GLU A 167 0.07 6.41 12.26
N LEU A 168 0.44 7.42 11.47
CA LEU A 168 -0.50 8.11 10.59
C LEU A 168 -1.06 7.20 9.49
N LYS A 169 -0.28 6.25 8.96
CA LYS A 169 -0.77 5.28 7.97
C LYS A 169 -1.88 4.40 8.53
N GLU A 170 -1.79 4.01 9.80
CA GLU A 170 -2.84 3.22 10.46
C GLU A 170 -4.13 4.03 10.58
N HIS A 171 -4.03 5.29 11.06
CA HIS A 171 -5.18 6.17 11.17
C HIS A 171 -5.80 6.50 9.79
N ILE A 172 -4.98 6.79 8.77
CA ILE A 172 -5.43 7.05 7.40
C ILE A 172 -6.18 5.83 6.84
N SER A 173 -5.63 4.63 7.01
CA SER A 173 -6.25 3.39 6.54
C SER A 173 -7.59 3.12 7.23
N ARG A 174 -7.64 3.31 8.57
CA ARG A 174 -8.88 3.19 9.35
C ARG A 174 -9.94 4.16 8.86
N VAL A 175 -9.61 5.45 8.73
CA VAL A 175 -10.55 6.48 8.29
C VAL A 175 -11.05 6.21 6.88
N HIS A 176 -10.17 5.81 5.97
CA HIS A 176 -10.54 5.47 4.59
C HIS A 176 -11.52 4.28 4.56
N ALA A 177 -11.18 3.18 5.24
CA ALA A 177 -12.01 1.98 5.30
C ALA A 177 -13.37 2.23 5.97
N ALA A 178 -13.40 2.96 7.09
CA ALA A 178 -14.62 3.31 7.81
C ALA A 178 -15.58 4.22 7.00
N ASN A 179 -15.07 4.86 5.94
CA ASN A 179 -15.84 5.74 5.06
C ASN A 179 -15.95 5.15 3.64
N TYR A 180 -16.30 3.86 3.56
CA TYR A 180 -16.57 3.13 2.31
C TYR A 180 -15.39 3.09 1.31
N GLY A 181 -14.19 3.48 1.74
CA GLY A 181 -13.05 3.65 0.85
C GLY A 181 -13.20 4.79 -0.16
N VAL A 182 -14.15 5.72 0.06
CA VAL A 182 -14.46 6.77 -0.92
C VAL A 182 -13.75 8.10 -0.65
N TYR A 183 -13.20 8.28 0.54
CA TYR A 183 -12.56 9.54 0.93
C TYR A 183 -11.20 9.72 0.26
N GLY A 184 -11.04 10.84 -0.44
CA GLY A 184 -9.73 11.33 -0.86
C GLY A 184 -8.99 12.01 0.28
N ALA A 185 -7.73 12.39 0.04
CA ALA A 185 -6.84 12.95 1.05
C ALA A 185 -7.40 14.16 1.79
N ARG A 186 -8.15 15.04 1.13
CA ARG A 186 -8.82 16.17 1.78
C ARG A 186 -9.82 15.73 2.84
N LYS A 187 -10.69 14.76 2.55
CA LYS A 187 -11.70 14.29 3.51
C LYS A 187 -11.08 13.47 4.62
N VAL A 188 -10.08 12.64 4.31
CA VAL A 188 -9.30 11.93 5.34
C VAL A 188 -8.63 12.93 6.29
N TRP A 189 -7.99 13.97 5.74
CA TRP A 189 -7.40 15.05 6.53
C TRP A 189 -8.43 15.74 7.43
N LEU A 190 -9.60 16.11 6.91
CA LEU A 190 -10.67 16.72 7.72
C LEU A 190 -11.13 15.79 8.85
N THR A 191 -11.33 14.50 8.56
CA THR A 191 -11.73 13.52 9.59
C THR A 191 -10.66 13.35 10.66
N LEU A 192 -9.38 13.25 10.30
CA LEU A 192 -8.29 13.14 11.27
C LEU A 192 -8.24 14.36 12.20
N ASN A 193 -8.38 15.58 11.66
CA ASN A 193 -8.41 16.78 12.50
C ASN A 193 -9.66 16.83 13.39
N ARG A 194 -10.82 16.36 12.92
CA ARG A 194 -12.03 16.23 13.76
C ARG A 194 -11.85 15.22 14.90
N GLU A 195 -11.00 14.21 14.72
CA GLU A 195 -10.63 13.23 15.74
C GLU A 195 -9.46 13.71 16.63
N GLY A 196 -8.97 14.95 16.45
CA GLY A 196 -7.85 15.51 17.23
C GLY A 196 -6.46 15.05 16.79
N ILE A 197 -6.34 14.40 15.62
CA ILE A 197 -5.06 13.95 15.06
C ILE A 197 -4.55 15.02 14.10
N GLU A 198 -3.74 15.93 14.62
CA GLU A 198 -3.15 17.01 13.83
C GLU A 198 -2.16 16.48 12.79
N VAL A 199 -2.42 16.80 11.52
CA VAL A 199 -1.56 16.43 10.39
C VAL A 199 -1.74 17.41 9.24
N ALA A 200 -0.65 17.75 8.56
CA ALA A 200 -0.71 18.55 7.34
C ALA A 200 -1.33 17.74 6.19
N ARG A 201 -2.20 18.38 5.39
CA ARG A 201 -2.87 17.74 4.25
C ARG A 201 -1.89 17.09 3.26
N CYS A 202 -0.77 17.74 2.94
CA CYS A 202 0.27 17.20 2.04
C CYS A 202 0.90 15.90 2.57
N THR A 203 0.92 15.71 3.90
CA THR A 203 1.38 14.45 4.52
C THR A 203 0.35 13.35 4.30
N VAL A 204 -0.95 13.64 4.47
CA VAL A 204 -2.02 12.68 4.17
C VAL A 204 -1.98 12.27 2.70
N GLU A 205 -1.85 13.22 1.77
CA GLU A 205 -1.73 12.96 0.33
C GLU A 205 -0.56 12.01 0.03
N ARG A 206 0.64 12.35 0.52
CA ARG A 206 1.84 11.53 0.36
C ARG A 206 1.69 10.11 0.95
N LEU A 207 1.08 9.98 2.12
CA LEU A 207 0.91 8.69 2.79
C LEU A 207 -0.17 7.83 2.12
N MET A 208 -1.28 8.42 1.68
CA MET A 208 -2.28 7.72 0.89
C MET A 208 -1.68 7.17 -0.41
N THR A 209 -0.87 7.95 -1.12
CA THR A 209 -0.15 7.45 -2.31
C THR A 209 0.75 6.26 -1.97
N LYS A 210 1.50 6.31 -0.86
CA LYS A 210 2.33 5.17 -0.41
C LYS A 210 1.51 3.93 -0.03
N LEU A 211 0.26 4.10 0.41
CA LEU A 211 -0.66 3.01 0.74
C LEU A 211 -1.50 2.54 -0.44
N GLY A 212 -1.40 3.17 -1.61
CA GLY A 212 -2.27 2.89 -2.76
C GLY A 212 -3.73 3.30 -2.56
N LEU A 213 -4.02 4.18 -1.59
CA LEU A 213 -5.36 4.66 -1.29
C LEU A 213 -5.70 5.90 -2.13
N SER A 214 -6.92 5.96 -2.63
CA SER A 214 -7.44 7.12 -3.36
C SER A 214 -8.92 7.35 -3.04
N GLY A 215 -9.38 8.58 -3.28
CA GLY A 215 -10.79 8.91 -3.18
C GLY A 215 -11.54 8.58 -4.45
N THR A 216 -12.85 8.33 -4.35
CA THR A 216 -13.67 8.02 -5.52
C THR A 216 -14.14 9.30 -6.22
N THR A 217 -13.96 9.35 -7.54
CA THR A 217 -14.54 10.39 -8.42
C THR A 217 -15.76 9.86 -9.17
N ARG A 218 -16.81 10.68 -9.28
CA ARG A 218 -18.00 10.36 -10.08
C ARG A 218 -17.64 10.33 -11.58
N GLY A 219 -17.97 9.24 -12.27
CA GLY A 219 -17.85 9.15 -13.74
C GLY A 219 -18.85 10.06 -14.48
N LYS A 220 -18.66 10.25 -15.79
CA LYS A 220 -19.52 11.09 -16.64
C LYS A 220 -20.98 10.59 -16.63
N ALA A 221 -21.94 11.51 -16.54
CA ALA A 221 -23.36 11.21 -16.65
C ALA A 221 -23.73 10.80 -18.11
N ARG A 222 -24.61 9.81 -18.27
CA ARG A 222 -25.24 9.45 -19.54
C ARG A 222 -26.73 9.77 -19.46
N ARG A 223 -27.26 10.44 -20.48
CA ARG A 223 -28.68 10.86 -20.58
C ARG A 223 -29.52 9.71 -21.13
N THR A 224 -30.67 9.42 -20.54
CA THR A 224 -31.46 8.20 -20.86
C THR A 224 -32.95 8.38 -21.17
N THR A 225 -33.48 9.59 -21.43
CA THR A 225 -34.94 9.74 -21.64
C THR A 225 -35.31 10.62 -22.85
N ILE A 226 -36.31 10.17 -23.62
CA ILE A 226 -37.01 10.83 -24.74
C ILE A 226 -38.52 10.92 -24.38
N ALA A 227 -39.22 12.00 -24.77
CA ALA A 227 -40.49 12.47 -24.20
C ALA A 227 -41.79 11.90 -24.82
N ASP A 228 -42.92 12.04 -24.09
CA ASP A 228 -44.31 11.80 -24.56
C ASP A 228 -45.29 12.94 -24.10
N PRO A 229 -46.19 13.50 -24.95
CA PRO A 229 -46.87 14.79 -24.70
C PRO A 229 -48.33 14.80 -24.17
N ALA A 230 -48.98 13.72 -23.73
CA ALA A 230 -50.46 13.72 -23.58
C ALA A 230 -51.06 13.50 -22.16
N THR A 231 -50.95 14.46 -21.22
CA THR A 231 -51.76 14.44 -19.95
C THR A 231 -51.78 15.81 -19.26
N ALA A 232 -52.84 16.12 -18.48
CA ALA A 232 -52.96 17.32 -17.64
C ALA A 232 -52.01 17.24 -16.42
N ARG A 233 -51.40 18.37 -16.01
CA ARG A 233 -50.09 18.39 -15.30
C ARG A 233 -50.05 19.37 -14.12
N PRO A 234 -49.41 19.00 -12.98
CA PRO A 234 -49.02 19.95 -11.94
C PRO A 234 -47.96 20.95 -12.42
N ALA A 235 -47.92 22.14 -11.80
CA ALA A 235 -46.93 23.18 -12.13
C ALA A 235 -45.54 22.86 -11.54
N ASP A 236 -44.47 23.25 -12.26
CA ASP A 236 -43.09 23.25 -11.74
C ASP A 236 -42.92 24.45 -10.80
N LEU A 237 -42.89 24.17 -9.49
CA LEU A 237 -42.78 25.15 -8.42
C LEU A 237 -41.32 25.38 -8.00
N VAL A 238 -40.38 24.54 -8.47
CA VAL A 238 -38.99 24.56 -8.01
C VAL A 238 -38.11 25.41 -8.92
N GLN A 239 -38.43 25.50 -10.22
CA GLN A 239 -37.70 26.34 -11.18
C GLN A 239 -36.17 26.16 -11.09
N ARG A 240 -35.73 24.94 -10.75
CA ARG A 240 -34.31 24.54 -10.55
C ARG A 240 -33.59 25.19 -9.35
N ARG A 241 -34.31 25.76 -8.38
CA ARG A 241 -33.74 26.29 -7.13
C ARG A 241 -33.73 25.24 -6.03
N PHE A 242 -32.64 24.49 -5.93
CA PHE A 242 -32.46 23.39 -4.97
C PHE A 242 -31.81 23.78 -3.64
N GLY A 243 -31.79 25.07 -3.29
CA GLY A 243 -31.21 25.59 -2.04
C GLY A 243 -32.26 26.29 -1.20
N PRO A 244 -33.25 25.57 -0.62
CA PRO A 244 -34.22 26.20 0.26
C PRO A 244 -33.51 26.83 1.46
N PRO A 245 -34.03 27.92 2.03
CA PRO A 245 -33.41 28.61 3.17
C PRO A 245 -33.58 27.87 4.51
N ALA A 246 -34.40 26.82 4.54
CA ALA A 246 -34.78 26.08 5.73
C ALA A 246 -35.06 24.61 5.40
N PRO A 247 -34.86 23.68 6.36
CA PRO A 247 -35.40 22.33 6.28
C PRO A 247 -36.91 22.33 6.05
N ASN A 248 -37.43 21.25 5.45
CA ASN A 248 -38.86 21.03 5.21
C ASN A 248 -39.54 22.12 4.37
N ARG A 249 -38.81 22.68 3.39
CA ARG A 249 -39.38 23.54 2.34
C ARG A 249 -39.44 22.86 0.99
N LEU A 250 -38.47 21.99 0.72
CA LEU A 250 -38.39 21.24 -0.52
C LEU A 250 -37.85 19.86 -0.24
N TRP A 251 -38.68 18.85 -0.47
CA TRP A 251 -38.27 17.45 -0.57
C TRP A 251 -38.20 17.08 -2.03
N VAL A 252 -37.12 16.42 -2.43
CA VAL A 252 -36.99 15.88 -3.77
C VAL A 252 -37.00 14.36 -3.71
N ALA A 253 -37.62 13.73 -4.70
CA ALA A 253 -37.59 12.28 -4.84
C ALA A 253 -37.25 11.83 -6.26
N ASP A 254 -36.57 10.70 -6.32
CA ASP A 254 -36.24 9.99 -7.56
C ASP A 254 -36.04 8.51 -7.24
N LEU A 255 -36.16 7.67 -8.25
CA LEU A 255 -35.88 6.25 -8.15
C LEU A 255 -34.78 5.83 -9.09
N THR A 256 -34.07 4.76 -8.71
CA THR A 256 -33.01 4.20 -9.53
C THR A 256 -33.01 2.69 -9.43
N TYR A 257 -32.38 2.01 -10.39
CA TYR A 257 -32.28 0.55 -10.39
C TYR A 257 -30.84 0.07 -10.21
N VAL A 258 -30.71 -1.09 -9.58
CA VAL A 258 -29.48 -1.82 -9.28
C VAL A 258 -29.61 -3.22 -9.87
N SER A 259 -28.61 -3.64 -10.64
CA SER A 259 -28.56 -5.00 -11.17
C SER A 259 -28.09 -5.98 -10.09
N THR A 260 -28.84 -7.07 -9.93
CA THR A 260 -28.60 -8.19 -9.02
C THR A 260 -28.66 -9.51 -9.81
N TRP A 261 -28.30 -10.64 -9.21
CA TRP A 261 -28.46 -11.96 -9.85
C TRP A 261 -29.93 -12.36 -10.02
N ALA A 262 -30.83 -11.87 -9.17
CA ALA A 262 -32.27 -12.13 -9.23
C ALA A 262 -33.04 -11.20 -10.19
N GLY A 263 -32.35 -10.29 -10.89
CA GLY A 263 -32.96 -9.25 -11.71
C GLY A 263 -32.61 -7.85 -11.23
N PHE A 264 -33.56 -6.92 -11.24
CA PHE A 264 -33.33 -5.54 -10.81
C PHE A 264 -33.96 -5.27 -9.44
N ALA A 265 -33.16 -4.65 -8.57
CA ALA A 265 -33.66 -3.99 -7.37
C ALA A 265 -33.91 -2.50 -7.69
N TYR A 266 -35.10 -2.01 -7.37
CA TYR A 266 -35.49 -0.61 -7.50
C TYR A 266 -35.34 0.08 -6.16
N VAL A 267 -34.77 1.28 -6.17
CA VAL A 267 -34.45 2.05 -4.98
C VAL A 267 -35.04 3.44 -5.13
N ALA A 268 -35.99 3.81 -4.27
CA ALA A 268 -36.51 5.18 -4.18
C ALA A 268 -35.83 5.93 -3.04
N PHE A 269 -35.60 7.23 -3.19
CA PHE A 269 -35.12 8.12 -2.14
C PHE A 269 -36.01 9.36 -2.04
N VAL A 270 -36.26 9.82 -0.82
CA VAL A 270 -36.86 11.12 -0.49
C VAL A 270 -35.82 11.92 0.30
N THR A 271 -35.40 13.06 -0.24
CA THR A 271 -34.29 13.86 0.28
C THR A 271 -34.75 15.28 0.59
N ASP A 272 -34.45 15.79 1.78
CA ASP A 272 -34.61 17.21 2.10
C ASP A 272 -33.53 18.04 1.40
N ALA A 273 -33.92 19.02 0.59
CA ALA A 273 -33.00 19.79 -0.21
C ALA A 273 -32.10 20.76 0.59
N TYR A 274 -32.47 21.09 1.84
CA TYR A 274 -31.73 22.04 2.68
C TYR A 274 -30.32 21.55 3.00
N ALA A 275 -30.22 20.39 3.67
CA ALA A 275 -28.95 19.76 4.05
C ALA A 275 -28.64 18.51 3.19
N ARG A 276 -29.50 18.19 2.22
CA ARG A 276 -29.43 16.96 1.40
C ARG A 276 -29.54 15.69 2.23
N ARG A 277 -30.22 15.76 3.38
CA ARG A 277 -30.49 14.61 4.24
C ARG A 277 -31.51 13.70 3.58
N ILE A 278 -31.24 12.41 3.54
CA ILE A 278 -32.19 11.40 3.06
C ILE A 278 -33.16 11.12 4.21
N LEU A 279 -34.44 11.44 4.02
CA LEU A 279 -35.49 11.28 5.03
C LEU A 279 -36.19 9.92 4.92
N GLY A 280 -36.31 9.40 3.70
CA GLY A 280 -36.96 8.12 3.44
C GLY A 280 -36.37 7.45 2.21
N TRP A 281 -36.47 6.13 2.16
CA TRP A 281 -35.96 5.31 1.07
C TRP A 281 -36.65 3.94 1.04
N ARG A 282 -36.68 3.29 -0.13
CA ARG A 282 -37.28 1.94 -0.24
C ARG A 282 -36.56 1.05 -1.24
N VAL A 283 -36.22 -0.15 -0.74
CA VAL A 283 -35.86 -1.43 -1.37
C VAL A 283 -36.98 -2.20 -2.10
N ALA A 284 -37.11 -2.29 -3.43
CA ALA A 284 -38.17 -3.17 -4.01
C ALA A 284 -37.73 -4.02 -5.21
N SER A 285 -38.38 -5.16 -5.39
CA SER A 285 -38.24 -6.04 -6.56
C SER A 285 -39.01 -5.55 -7.79
N THR A 286 -40.00 -4.69 -7.58
CA THR A 286 -40.90 -4.19 -8.64
C THR A 286 -41.02 -2.67 -8.58
N MET A 287 -41.13 -2.05 -9.75
CA MET A 287 -41.28 -0.60 -9.89
C MET A 287 -42.75 -0.18 -9.73
N ALA A 288 -43.30 -0.39 -8.54
CA ALA A 288 -44.71 -0.12 -8.21
C ALA A 288 -44.90 1.21 -7.47
N THR A 289 -46.10 1.80 -7.56
CA THR A 289 -46.48 2.99 -6.78
C THR A 289 -46.33 2.77 -5.28
N SER A 290 -46.55 1.56 -4.77
CA SER A 290 -46.36 1.25 -3.35
C SER A 290 -44.92 1.51 -2.88
N MET A 291 -43.90 1.28 -3.71
CA MET A 291 -42.51 1.54 -3.34
C MET A 291 -42.24 3.02 -3.06
N VAL A 292 -42.74 3.92 -3.91
CA VAL A 292 -42.55 5.36 -3.72
C VAL A 292 -43.42 5.89 -2.58
N LEU A 293 -44.59 5.29 -2.35
CA LEU A 293 -45.43 5.54 -1.17
C LEU A 293 -44.70 5.16 0.13
N ASP A 294 -44.13 3.97 0.22
CA ASP A 294 -43.38 3.54 1.40
C ASP A 294 -42.22 4.50 1.72
N ALA A 295 -41.52 5.00 0.69
CA ALA A 295 -40.42 5.94 0.86
C ALA A 295 -40.89 7.31 1.39
N ILE A 296 -42.03 7.83 0.92
CA ILE A 296 -42.60 9.08 1.46
C ILE A 296 -43.19 8.89 2.86
N GLU A 297 -43.81 7.75 3.16
CA GLU A 297 -44.26 7.42 4.52
C GLU A 297 -43.09 7.41 5.50
N GLN A 298 -41.97 6.79 5.12
CA GLN A 298 -40.79 6.78 5.96
C GLN A 298 -40.24 8.20 6.20
N ALA A 299 -40.28 9.07 5.18
CA ALA A 299 -39.84 10.46 5.32
C ALA A 299 -40.76 11.25 6.28
N ILE A 300 -42.08 11.10 6.15
CA ILE A 300 -43.06 11.71 7.05
C ILE A 300 -42.84 11.21 8.48
N TRP A 301 -42.74 9.89 8.66
CA TRP A 301 -42.52 9.28 9.96
C TRP A 301 -41.22 9.78 10.61
N THR A 302 -40.12 9.87 9.85
CA THR A 302 -38.85 10.41 10.32
C THR A 302 -39.02 11.81 10.89
N ARG A 303 -39.78 12.68 10.21
CA ARG A 303 -40.04 14.05 10.66
C ARG A 303 -40.97 14.12 11.87
N GLN A 304 -41.96 13.24 11.95
CA GLN A 304 -42.82 13.14 13.12
C GLN A 304 -42.03 12.73 14.37
N GLN A 305 -41.09 11.80 14.24
CA GLN A 305 -40.19 11.42 15.35
C GLN A 305 -39.30 12.58 15.81
N GLU A 306 -39.05 13.56 14.94
CA GLU A 306 -38.29 14.79 15.24
C GLU A 306 -39.20 15.94 15.72
N GLY A 307 -40.48 15.67 15.97
CA GLY A 307 -41.45 16.66 16.47
C GLY A 307 -42.01 17.61 15.40
N VAL A 308 -41.77 17.34 14.11
CA VAL A 308 -42.37 18.09 13.00
C VAL A 308 -43.74 17.49 12.70
N LEU A 309 -44.80 18.15 13.16
CA LEU A 309 -46.19 17.69 13.02
C LEU A 309 -46.92 18.32 11.82
N ASP A 310 -46.41 19.44 11.30
CA ASP A 310 -47.01 20.17 10.18
C ASP A 310 -46.04 20.21 8.99
N LEU A 311 -46.48 19.71 7.84
CA LEU A 311 -45.73 19.65 6.59
C LEU A 311 -46.37 20.50 5.48
N LYS A 312 -47.32 21.40 5.81
CA LYS A 312 -48.04 22.22 4.82
C LYS A 312 -47.16 23.07 3.91
N ASP A 313 -45.99 23.42 4.42
CA ASP A 313 -45.00 24.26 3.76
C ASP A 313 -44.00 23.45 2.92
N VAL A 314 -44.11 22.11 2.92
CA VAL A 314 -43.22 21.23 2.17
C VAL A 314 -43.72 21.14 0.73
N ILE A 315 -42.84 21.47 -0.20
CA ILE A 315 -43.01 21.11 -1.61
C ILE A 315 -42.35 19.75 -1.82
N HIS A 316 -43.09 18.78 -2.36
CA HIS A 316 -42.54 17.50 -2.79
C HIS A 316 -42.35 17.50 -4.30
N HIS A 317 -41.10 17.52 -4.74
CA HIS A 317 -40.72 17.60 -6.14
C HIS A 317 -40.21 16.27 -6.67
N THR A 318 -40.81 15.77 -7.74
CA THR A 318 -40.42 14.52 -8.38
C THR A 318 -40.18 14.71 -9.87
N ASP A 319 -39.51 13.74 -10.47
CA ASP A 319 -39.57 13.58 -11.91
C ASP A 319 -40.97 13.08 -12.34
N ARG A 320 -41.12 12.80 -13.64
CA ARG A 320 -42.40 12.42 -14.25
C ARG A 320 -42.64 10.92 -14.29
N GLY A 321 -41.99 10.15 -13.41
CA GLY A 321 -42.27 8.71 -13.31
C GLY A 321 -43.75 8.45 -13.07
N SER A 322 -44.34 7.48 -13.78
CA SER A 322 -45.77 7.14 -13.67
C SER A 322 -46.19 6.74 -12.25
N GLN A 323 -45.24 6.30 -11.43
CA GLN A 323 -45.40 6.03 -10.01
C GLN A 323 -45.72 7.30 -9.22
N TYR A 324 -44.99 8.40 -9.48
CA TYR A 324 -45.13 9.69 -8.79
C TYR A 324 -46.32 10.51 -9.29
N THR A 325 -46.84 10.24 -10.50
CA THR A 325 -48.04 10.90 -11.03
C THR A 325 -49.33 10.12 -10.79
N SER A 326 -49.27 9.04 -10.02
CA SER A 326 -50.46 8.23 -9.71
C SER A 326 -51.43 8.95 -8.76
N ILE A 327 -52.72 8.64 -8.88
CA ILE A 327 -53.79 9.23 -8.06
C ILE A 327 -53.51 8.99 -6.57
N ARG A 328 -53.22 7.73 -6.20
CA ARG A 328 -52.93 7.33 -4.82
C ARG A 328 -51.75 8.09 -4.21
N PHE A 329 -50.72 8.38 -5.00
CA PHE A 329 -49.57 9.17 -4.52
C PHE A 329 -49.95 10.63 -4.28
N SER A 330 -50.70 11.22 -5.20
CA SER A 330 -51.17 12.61 -5.09
C SER A 330 -52.15 12.80 -3.91
N GLU A 331 -53.08 11.86 -3.71
CA GLU A 331 -53.99 11.83 -2.56
C GLU A 331 -53.22 11.77 -1.24
N ARG A 332 -52.25 10.87 -1.14
CA ARG A 332 -51.47 10.71 0.08
C ARG A 332 -50.66 11.95 0.44
N LEU A 333 -50.08 12.64 -0.55
CA LEU A 333 -49.40 13.92 -0.34
C LEU A 333 -50.36 14.97 0.20
N ALA A 334 -51.57 15.07 -0.37
CA ALA A 334 -52.60 16.00 0.10
C ALA A 334 -53.03 15.71 1.55
N GLU A 335 -53.20 14.44 1.91
CA GLU A 335 -53.50 14.01 3.30
C GLU A 335 -52.38 14.39 4.28
N ALA A 336 -51.11 14.37 3.85
CA ALA A 336 -49.98 14.84 4.65
C ALA A 336 -49.85 16.38 4.71
N GLY A 337 -50.67 17.11 3.95
CA GLY A 337 -50.54 18.55 3.73
C GLY A 337 -49.39 18.94 2.79
N ILE A 338 -48.71 17.98 2.16
CA ILE A 338 -47.53 18.24 1.33
C ILE A 338 -47.96 18.69 -0.06
N GLN A 339 -47.36 19.76 -0.57
CA GLN A 339 -47.69 20.32 -1.88
C GLN A 339 -46.92 19.59 -3.00
N PRO A 340 -47.61 18.90 -3.94
CA PRO A 340 -46.92 18.23 -5.05
C PRO A 340 -46.39 19.24 -6.07
N SER A 341 -45.18 18.99 -6.57
CA SER A 341 -44.59 19.69 -7.71
C SER A 341 -43.93 18.69 -8.66
N VAL A 342 -44.05 18.92 -9.97
CA VAL A 342 -43.48 18.05 -10.99
C VAL A 342 -42.70 18.90 -11.99
N GLY A 343 -41.48 18.48 -12.37
CA GLY A 343 -40.62 19.21 -13.32
C GLY A 343 -41.27 19.47 -14.69
N ALA A 344 -40.77 20.47 -15.42
CA ALA A 344 -41.19 20.81 -16.78
C ALA A 344 -40.78 19.71 -17.80
N VAL A 345 -41.45 19.66 -18.97
CA VAL A 345 -41.18 18.61 -19.98
C VAL A 345 -39.76 18.81 -20.54
N GLY A 346 -38.96 17.73 -20.61
CA GLY A 346 -37.74 17.71 -21.43
C GLY A 346 -36.52 18.42 -20.83
N SER A 347 -36.55 18.78 -19.55
CA SER A 347 -35.40 19.33 -18.84
C SER A 347 -34.77 18.29 -17.92
N SER A 348 -33.62 17.75 -18.31
CA SER A 348 -32.78 16.90 -17.44
C SER A 348 -32.24 17.63 -16.20
N TYR A 349 -32.60 18.90 -16.00
CA TYR A 349 -32.14 19.72 -14.89
C TYR A 349 -33.18 19.87 -13.79
N ASP A 350 -34.41 19.41 -13.98
CA ASP A 350 -35.51 19.68 -13.05
C ASP A 350 -35.49 18.74 -11.83
N ASN A 351 -34.73 17.63 -11.87
CA ASN A 351 -34.50 16.78 -10.69
C ASN A 351 -33.00 16.53 -10.41
N ALA A 352 -32.15 17.50 -10.77
CA ALA A 352 -30.69 17.37 -10.69
C ALA A 352 -30.17 17.07 -9.27
N LEU A 353 -30.92 17.47 -8.23
CA LEU A 353 -30.62 17.13 -6.85
C LEU A 353 -30.70 15.63 -6.62
N ALA A 354 -31.85 15.02 -6.92
CA ALA A 354 -32.08 13.62 -6.66
C ALA A 354 -31.18 12.75 -7.57
N GLU A 355 -30.96 13.16 -8.82
CA GLU A 355 -29.98 12.53 -9.71
C GLU A 355 -28.55 12.57 -9.14
N THR A 356 -28.21 13.61 -8.37
CA THR A 356 -26.92 13.70 -7.69
C THR A 356 -26.82 12.68 -6.56
N ILE A 357 -27.86 12.55 -5.73
CA ILE A 357 -27.91 11.53 -4.67
C ILE A 357 -27.83 10.13 -5.27
N ASN A 358 -28.61 9.84 -6.31
CA ASN A 358 -28.55 8.57 -7.05
C ASN A 358 -27.16 8.29 -7.63
N GLY A 359 -26.49 9.33 -8.13
CA GLY A 359 -25.12 9.22 -8.63
C GLY A 359 -24.09 8.94 -7.55
N LEU A 360 -24.25 9.53 -6.36
CA LEU A 360 -23.42 9.26 -5.18
C LEU A 360 -23.65 7.84 -4.70
N TYR A 361 -24.91 7.46 -4.46
CA TYR A 361 -25.31 6.10 -4.08
C TYR A 361 -24.72 5.04 -5.01
N LYS A 362 -24.85 5.24 -6.33
CA LYS A 362 -24.28 4.30 -7.31
C LYS A 362 -22.76 4.23 -7.28
N THR A 363 -22.10 5.37 -7.06
CA THR A 363 -20.63 5.47 -7.11
C THR A 363 -19.98 4.99 -5.82
N GLU A 364 -20.57 5.31 -4.67
CA GLU A 364 -20.03 5.06 -3.34
C GLU A 364 -20.41 3.68 -2.80
N LEU A 365 -21.61 3.18 -3.12
CA LEU A 365 -22.09 1.88 -2.62
C LEU A 365 -22.18 0.82 -3.72
N ILE A 366 -22.99 1.09 -4.75
CA ILE A 366 -23.44 0.02 -5.64
C ILE A 366 -22.34 -0.50 -6.55
N LYS A 367 -21.55 0.38 -7.17
CA LYS A 367 -20.48 -0.06 -8.09
C LYS A 367 -19.37 -0.81 -7.37
N PRO A 368 -18.82 -0.33 -6.22
CA PRO A 368 -17.79 -1.07 -5.49
C PRO A 368 -18.30 -2.37 -4.86
N GLY A 369 -19.59 -2.43 -4.46
CA GLY A 369 -20.19 -3.60 -3.81
C GLY A 369 -20.63 -4.73 -4.75
N LYS A 370 -20.36 -4.65 -6.07
CA LYS A 370 -20.73 -5.71 -7.01
C LYS A 370 -19.89 -6.98 -6.80
N PRO A 371 -20.43 -8.18 -7.10
CA PRO A 371 -21.81 -8.44 -7.54
C PRO A 371 -22.82 -8.49 -6.39
N TRP A 372 -24.06 -8.08 -6.66
CA TRP A 372 -25.19 -8.17 -5.72
C TRP A 372 -25.98 -9.45 -5.97
N ARG A 373 -26.17 -10.30 -4.96
CA ARG A 373 -26.82 -11.61 -5.13
C ARG A 373 -28.33 -11.50 -5.02
N SER A 374 -28.81 -10.82 -3.97
CA SER A 374 -30.25 -10.65 -3.73
C SER A 374 -30.66 -9.19 -3.54
N ILE A 375 -31.97 -8.98 -3.42
CA ILE A 375 -32.55 -7.66 -3.16
C ILE A 375 -32.33 -7.27 -1.71
N GLU A 376 -32.39 -8.23 -0.79
CA GLU A 376 -32.12 -8.07 0.64
C GLU A 376 -30.67 -7.60 0.88
N ASP A 377 -29.71 -8.10 0.10
CA ASP A 377 -28.32 -7.61 0.14
C ASP A 377 -28.24 -6.11 -0.18
N VAL A 378 -28.96 -5.68 -1.23
CA VAL A 378 -29.03 -4.27 -1.64
C VAL A 378 -29.75 -3.45 -0.58
N GLU A 379 -30.87 -3.93 -0.05
CA GLU A 379 -31.65 -3.26 0.98
C GLU A 379 -30.83 -3.00 2.24
N LEU A 380 -30.16 -4.04 2.77
CA LEU A 380 -29.33 -3.92 3.96
C LEU A 380 -28.13 -2.99 3.74
N ALA A 381 -27.51 -3.07 2.56
CA ALA A 381 -26.42 -2.17 2.20
C ALA A 381 -26.90 -0.71 2.05
N THR A 382 -28.09 -0.51 1.50
CA THR A 382 -28.74 0.81 1.37
C THR A 382 -29.00 1.41 2.74
N ALA A 383 -29.57 0.63 3.67
CA ALA A 383 -29.80 1.07 5.05
C ALA A 383 -28.52 1.60 5.70
N ARG A 384 -27.44 0.81 5.63
CA ARG A 384 -26.12 1.20 6.18
C ARG A 384 -25.56 2.44 5.50
N TRP A 385 -25.69 2.53 4.18
CA TRP A 385 -25.20 3.68 3.43
C TRP A 385 -25.98 4.95 3.72
N VAL A 386 -27.31 4.88 3.87
CA VAL A 386 -28.16 6.02 4.22
C VAL A 386 -27.81 6.53 5.63
N ASP A 387 -27.66 5.62 6.61
CA ASP A 387 -27.20 5.97 7.96
C ASP A 387 -25.83 6.69 7.92
N TRP A 388 -24.84 6.09 7.23
CA TRP A 388 -23.53 6.71 7.07
C TRP A 388 -23.61 8.06 6.33
N PHE A 389 -24.39 8.14 5.26
CA PHE A 389 -24.55 9.36 4.45
C PHE A 389 -25.10 10.51 5.28
N ASN A 390 -26.12 10.25 6.10
CA ASN A 390 -26.77 11.26 6.92
C ASN A 390 -25.94 11.67 8.15
N HIS A 391 -25.29 10.70 8.82
CA HIS A 391 -24.72 10.91 10.15
C HIS A 391 -23.20 11.02 10.20
N ARG A 392 -22.47 10.55 9.18
CA ARG A 392 -21.00 10.45 9.21
C ARG A 392 -20.31 11.02 7.98
N ARG A 393 -20.98 11.02 6.82
CA ARG A 393 -20.39 11.43 5.56
C ARG A 393 -20.15 12.94 5.52
N LEU A 394 -18.89 13.34 5.47
CA LEU A 394 -18.50 14.73 5.23
C LEU A 394 -18.98 15.14 3.84
N TYR A 395 -19.81 16.17 3.81
CA TYR A 395 -20.39 16.67 2.57
C TYR A 395 -20.03 18.13 2.33
N GLN A 396 -19.31 18.38 1.23
CA GLN A 396 -18.85 19.73 0.88
C GLN A 396 -20.00 20.74 0.75
N TYR A 397 -21.16 20.31 0.23
CA TYR A 397 -22.36 21.17 0.17
C TYR A 397 -22.78 21.67 1.56
N CYS A 398 -22.58 20.85 2.60
CA CYS A 398 -22.89 21.20 3.97
C CYS A 398 -21.75 21.95 4.68
N GLY A 399 -20.69 22.36 3.98
CA GLY A 399 -19.50 22.93 4.63
C GLY A 399 -18.61 21.89 5.30
N ASP A 400 -18.59 20.66 4.75
CA ASP A 400 -17.81 19.53 5.27
C ASP A 400 -18.22 19.05 6.67
N VAL A 401 -19.52 19.09 6.95
CA VAL A 401 -20.15 18.35 8.05
C VAL A 401 -21.19 17.35 7.49
N PRO A 402 -21.59 16.33 8.28
CA PRO A 402 -22.72 15.48 7.93
C PRO A 402 -24.03 16.25 7.76
N PRO A 403 -24.94 15.81 6.86
CA PRO A 403 -26.27 16.42 6.67
C PRO A 403 -27.04 16.67 7.96
N VAL A 404 -27.05 15.69 8.87
CA VAL A 404 -27.75 15.80 10.16
C VAL A 404 -27.13 16.88 11.06
N GLU A 405 -25.80 17.04 11.05
CA GLU A 405 -25.14 18.09 11.84
C GLU A 405 -25.50 19.49 11.35
N LEU A 406 -25.52 19.71 10.03
CA LEU A 406 -25.92 20.99 9.44
C LEU A 406 -27.37 21.34 9.82
N GLU A 407 -28.26 20.36 9.72
CA GLU A 407 -29.67 20.54 10.04
C GLU A 407 -29.90 20.80 11.54
N ALA A 408 -29.22 20.06 12.42
CA ALA A 408 -29.26 20.28 13.86
C ALA A 408 -28.78 21.69 14.23
N ALA A 409 -27.73 22.19 13.57
CA ALA A 409 -27.23 23.55 13.77
C ALA A 409 -28.29 24.61 13.42
N TYR A 410 -29.07 24.42 12.36
CA TYR A 410 -30.17 25.31 11.99
C TYR A 410 -31.25 25.37 13.10
N TYR A 411 -31.67 24.21 13.61
CA TYR A 411 -32.69 24.17 14.66
C TYR A 411 -32.18 24.76 15.98
N ALA A 412 -30.93 24.49 16.35
CA ALA A 412 -30.31 25.06 17.55
C ALA A 412 -30.21 26.60 17.49
N GLN A 413 -29.92 27.17 16.31
CA GLN A 413 -29.89 28.64 16.13
C GLN A 413 -31.28 29.27 16.33
N ARG A 414 -32.36 28.59 15.92
CA ARG A 414 -33.74 29.07 16.07
C ARG A 414 -34.31 28.92 17.48
N GLN A 415 -33.79 28.00 18.28
CA GLN A 415 -34.21 27.79 19.67
C GLN A 415 -33.55 28.76 20.65
N ARG A 416 -32.48 29.46 20.26
CA ARG A 416 -31.92 30.55 21.06
C ARG A 416 -32.90 31.74 21.02
N PRO A 417 -33.39 32.24 22.16
CA PRO A 417 -34.12 33.51 22.17
C PRO A 417 -33.22 34.57 21.55
N ALA A 418 -33.79 35.48 20.76
CA ALA A 418 -33.07 36.69 20.37
C ALA A 418 -32.56 37.35 21.67
N ALA A 419 -31.24 37.44 21.83
CA ALA A 419 -30.67 38.24 22.90
C ALA A 419 -31.18 39.67 22.66
N GLY A 420 -32.08 40.10 23.54
CA GLY A 420 -32.72 41.41 23.50
C GLY A 420 -31.76 42.55 23.76
#